data_AF-A0A8B6BUS3-F1
#
_entry.id   AF-A0A8B6BUS3-F1
#
_cell.length_a   1.000
_cell.length_b   1.000
_cell.length_c   1.000
_cell.angle_alpha   90.00
_cell.angle_beta   90.00
_cell.angle_gamma   90.00
#
_symmetry.space_group_name_H-M   'P 1'
#
loop_
_entity.id
_entity.type
_entity.pdbx_description
1 polymer ?
#
loop_
_entity_poly.entity_id
_entity_poly.type
_entity_poly.pdbx_seq_one_letter_code
_entity_poly.pdbx_strand_id
1 'polypeptide(L)'
;MDACQAVEKEVNKVLEKFTGLNQHYANNLDELTNSIQSIQKELNEGPEDHELTATQSLILIQTLRRLKEAVSRYGQEHKDLHSTVSKVGKSVDRNFVNDFSSVIVDRAFDGQEKAMLLNEVVCEHFMRQGMLDVADSIVEVFIDMLSLKTIFFLVAGLILEPLILFLLYKYLPWRSGGHQSHDANVSDAPSAQPQVLGVQHQNRGNTPRKMNILDQICSGNLEESVCILSFYEVTQDLHRKILTSALQQKDIPMKPFLLQVADPDALSIPRCRFVFVFVDFNERNVILENPGQELGDKKVVTVKACQKMGADVFVIYTRDRDSSHLGDGKLYNKDLSAFTKHDLLKELTAKNRGLSVNETFSPYQKSHIRKIVLKK
;
A
#
# COMPACT_ATOMS: atom_id res chain seq x y z
N MET A 1 -39.61 -18.38 -22.29
CA MET A 1 -39.88 -16.98 -21.89
C MET A 1 -39.89 -16.88 -20.36
N ASP A 2 -40.60 -17.78 -19.68
CA ASP A 2 -40.70 -17.85 -18.21
C ASP A 2 -39.36 -18.04 -17.48
N ALA A 3 -38.46 -18.87 -18.01
CA ALA A 3 -37.11 -19.07 -17.49
C ALA A 3 -36.30 -17.75 -17.44
N CYS A 4 -36.39 -16.94 -18.49
CA CYS A 4 -35.74 -15.63 -18.55
C CYS A 4 -36.36 -14.66 -17.55
N GLN A 5 -37.69 -14.62 -17.45
CA GLN A 5 -38.40 -13.77 -16.49
C GLN A 5 -38.07 -14.13 -15.03
N ALA A 6 -37.87 -15.41 -14.72
CA ALA A 6 -37.48 -15.87 -13.39
C ALA A 6 -36.07 -15.40 -13.00
N VAL A 7 -35.12 -15.41 -13.93
CA VAL A 7 -33.77 -14.87 -13.71
C VAL A 7 -33.79 -13.35 -13.65
N GLU A 8 -34.51 -12.69 -14.55
CA GLU A 8 -34.67 -11.24 -14.59
C GLU A 8 -35.23 -10.69 -13.26
N LYS A 9 -36.19 -11.39 -12.64
CA LYS A 9 -36.71 -11.03 -11.32
C LYS A 9 -35.64 -11.06 -10.23
N GLU A 10 -34.73 -12.03 -10.24
CA GLU A 10 -33.63 -12.09 -9.26
C GLU A 10 -32.55 -11.04 -9.56
N VAL A 11 -32.27 -10.77 -10.84
CA VAL A 11 -31.36 -9.69 -11.27
C VAL A 11 -31.89 -8.32 -10.81
N ASN A 12 -33.18 -8.05 -10.99
CA ASN A 12 -33.80 -6.80 -10.56
C ASN A 12 -33.68 -6.60 -9.04
N LYS A 13 -33.85 -7.66 -8.23
CA LYS A 13 -33.62 -7.58 -6.78
C LYS A 13 -32.17 -7.22 -6.42
N VAL A 14 -31.19 -7.74 -7.17
CA VAL A 14 -29.79 -7.38 -6.98
C VAL A 14 -29.57 -5.91 -7.34
N LEU A 15 -30.10 -5.46 -8.48
CA LEU A 15 -29.96 -4.08 -8.94
C LEU A 15 -30.61 -3.07 -7.98
N GLU A 16 -31.83 -3.35 -7.50
CA GLU A 16 -32.51 -2.53 -6.50
C GLU A 16 -31.69 -2.43 -5.21
N LYS A 17 -31.19 -3.57 -4.70
CA LYS A 17 -30.37 -3.60 -3.49
C LYS A 17 -29.05 -2.84 -3.68
N PHE A 18 -28.38 -3.02 -4.82
CA PHE A 18 -27.12 -2.36 -5.13
C PHE A 18 -27.30 -0.84 -5.25
N THR A 19 -28.36 -0.41 -5.92
CA THR A 19 -28.69 1.01 -6.09
C THR A 19 -29.02 1.66 -4.75
N GLY A 20 -29.84 1.00 -3.92
CA GLY A 20 -30.19 1.49 -2.58
C GLY A 20 -28.97 1.63 -1.68
N LEU A 21 -28.10 0.62 -1.68
CA LEU A 21 -26.84 0.66 -0.92
C LEU A 21 -25.92 1.79 -1.41
N ASN A 22 -25.69 1.91 -2.73
CA ASN A 22 -24.86 2.97 -3.29
C ASN A 22 -25.37 4.37 -2.93
N GLN A 23 -26.68 4.61 -3.02
CA GLN A 23 -27.24 5.91 -2.67
C GLN A 23 -27.04 6.22 -1.18
N HIS A 24 -27.30 5.24 -0.32
CA HIS A 24 -27.10 5.37 1.12
C HIS A 24 -25.63 5.66 1.46
N TYR A 25 -24.68 4.97 0.82
CA TYR A 25 -23.26 5.19 1.05
C TYR A 25 -22.77 6.52 0.52
N ALA A 26 -23.20 6.92 -0.67
CA ALA A 26 -22.84 8.22 -1.24
C ALA A 26 -23.26 9.35 -0.28
N ASN A 27 -24.53 9.33 0.16
CA ASN A 27 -25.05 10.33 1.10
C ASN A 27 -24.26 10.34 2.43
N ASN A 28 -24.04 9.17 3.03
CA ASN A 28 -23.37 9.06 4.33
C ASN A 28 -21.89 9.47 4.24
N LEU A 29 -21.18 9.07 3.17
CA LEU A 29 -19.80 9.48 2.94
C LEU A 29 -19.68 10.96 2.65
N ASP A 30 -20.62 11.56 1.91
CA ASP A 30 -20.65 13.00 1.67
C ASP A 30 -20.88 13.76 2.98
N GLU A 31 -21.81 13.33 3.83
CA GLU A 31 -22.03 13.91 5.16
C GLU A 31 -20.78 13.85 6.04
N LEU A 32 -20.10 12.69 6.09
CA LEU A 32 -18.87 12.52 6.85
C LEU A 32 -17.72 13.37 6.28
N THR A 33 -17.60 13.43 4.95
CA THR A 33 -16.60 14.26 4.26
C THR A 33 -16.82 15.73 4.56
N ASN A 34 -18.05 16.20 4.46
CA ASN A 34 -18.42 17.58 4.80
C ASN A 34 -18.11 17.90 6.26
N SER A 35 -18.42 16.99 7.19
CA SER A 35 -18.09 17.16 8.61
C SER A 35 -16.58 17.30 8.83
N ILE A 36 -15.77 16.45 8.21
CA ILE A 36 -14.30 16.51 8.32
C ILE A 36 -13.77 17.80 7.69
N GLN A 37 -14.27 18.20 6.52
CA GLN A 37 -13.86 19.42 5.83
C GLN A 37 -14.22 20.68 6.63
N SER A 38 -15.39 20.72 7.27
CA SER A 38 -15.78 21.82 8.15
C SER A 38 -14.83 21.95 9.34
N ILE A 39 -14.50 20.83 10.01
CA ILE A 39 -13.54 20.83 11.13
C ILE A 39 -12.15 21.24 10.64
N GLN A 40 -11.72 20.74 9.49
CA GLN A 40 -10.42 21.09 8.90
C GLN A 40 -10.33 22.58 8.58
N LYS A 41 -11.41 23.17 8.04
CA LYS A 41 -11.48 24.60 7.74
C LYS A 41 -11.42 25.43 9.02
N GLU A 42 -12.22 25.08 10.03
CA GLU A 42 -12.25 25.76 11.32
C GLU A 42 -10.88 25.74 12.01
N LEU A 43 -10.19 24.60 11.93
CA LEU A 43 -8.83 24.46 12.42
C LEU A 43 -7.85 25.36 11.65
N ASN A 44 -7.86 25.33 10.31
CA ASN A 44 -6.93 26.11 9.49
C ASN A 44 -7.14 27.64 9.56
N GLU A 45 -8.35 28.09 9.89
CA GLU A 45 -8.70 29.51 10.06
C GLU A 45 -8.39 30.04 11.48
N GLY A 46 -7.96 29.16 12.39
CA GLY A 46 -7.56 29.53 13.75
C GLY A 46 -6.24 30.29 13.83
N PRO A 47 -6.00 31.08 14.90
CA PRO A 47 -4.71 31.72 15.16
C PRO A 47 -3.57 30.69 15.31
N GLU A 48 -2.30 31.08 15.07
CA GLU A 48 -1.15 30.15 14.99
C GLU A 48 -0.89 29.34 16.28
N ASP A 49 -1.40 29.78 17.43
CA ASP A 49 -1.35 29.08 18.73
C ASP A 49 -2.73 28.51 19.17
N HIS A 50 -3.64 28.26 18.23
CA HIS A 50 -4.97 27.73 18.54
C HIS A 50 -4.89 26.30 19.09
N GLU A 51 -4.97 26.16 20.41
CA GLU A 51 -5.16 24.87 21.05
C GLU A 51 -6.56 24.33 20.77
N LEU A 52 -6.63 23.04 20.44
CA LEU A 52 -7.88 22.31 20.22
C LEU A 52 -8.78 22.44 21.45
N THR A 53 -9.94 23.08 21.29
CA THR A 53 -10.91 23.15 22.37
C THR A 53 -11.44 21.76 22.70
N ALA A 54 -11.89 21.55 23.95
CA ALA A 54 -12.51 20.29 24.36
C ALA A 54 -13.70 19.91 23.46
N THR A 55 -14.46 20.91 23.00
CA THR A 55 -15.58 20.75 22.07
C THR A 55 -15.12 20.28 20.69
N GLN A 56 -14.10 20.92 20.10
CA GLN A 56 -13.55 20.51 18.80
C GLN A 56 -12.96 19.09 18.87
N SER A 57 -12.28 18.75 19.96
CA SER A 57 -11.77 17.40 20.20
C SER A 57 -12.89 16.37 20.29
N LEU A 58 -13.98 16.70 21.00
CA LEU A 58 -15.15 15.82 21.12
C LEU A 58 -15.82 15.59 19.76
N ILE A 59 -16.00 16.65 18.97
CA ILE A 59 -16.59 16.58 17.62
C ILE A 59 -15.72 15.69 16.73
N LEU A 60 -14.40 15.87 16.73
CA LEU A 60 -13.46 15.06 15.94
C LEU A 60 -13.56 13.57 16.32
N ILE A 61 -13.59 13.25 17.62
CA ILE A 61 -13.74 11.87 18.11
C ILE A 61 -15.08 11.27 17.66
N GLN A 62 -16.17 12.05 17.71
CA GLN A 62 -17.49 11.58 17.26
C GLN A 62 -17.51 11.34 15.75
N THR A 63 -16.94 12.24 14.94
CA THR A 63 -16.83 12.08 13.49
C THR A 63 -16.00 10.85 13.12
N LEU A 64 -14.88 10.61 13.81
CA LEU A 64 -14.07 9.41 13.62
C LEU A 64 -14.83 8.12 13.97
N ARG A 65 -15.59 8.11 15.07
CA ARG A 65 -16.43 6.95 15.43
C ARG A 65 -17.49 6.68 14.36
N ARG A 66 -18.18 7.72 13.88
CA ARG A 66 -19.19 7.57 12.82
C ARG A 66 -18.57 7.06 11.52
N LEU A 67 -17.38 7.54 11.14
CA LEU A 67 -16.64 7.04 9.99
C LEU A 67 -16.31 5.55 10.13
N LYS A 68 -15.78 5.15 11.29
CA LYS A 68 -15.48 3.74 11.59
C LYS A 68 -16.71 2.85 11.48
N GLU A 69 -17.83 3.27 12.07
CA GLU A 69 -19.08 2.52 11.97
C GLU A 69 -19.60 2.45 10.53
N ALA A 70 -19.52 3.54 9.76
CA ALA A 70 -19.94 3.56 8.36
C ALA A 70 -19.12 2.58 7.51
N VAL A 71 -17.79 2.57 7.66
CA VAL A 71 -16.90 1.64 6.97
C VAL A 71 -17.17 0.18 7.38
N SER A 72 -17.40 -0.07 8.67
CA SER A 72 -17.74 -1.40 9.16
C SER A 72 -19.09 -1.90 8.60
N ARG A 73 -20.11 -1.03 8.57
CA ARG A 73 -21.41 -1.36 7.99
C ARG A 73 -21.30 -1.64 6.50
N TYR A 74 -20.54 -0.82 5.76
CA TYR A 74 -20.27 -1.03 4.34
C TYR A 74 -19.69 -2.42 4.05
N GLY A 75 -18.68 -2.84 4.84
CA GLY A 75 -18.08 -4.16 4.70
C GLY A 75 -19.07 -5.31 4.95
N GLN A 76 -19.99 -5.15 5.91
CA GLN A 76 -21.00 -6.17 6.21
C GLN A 76 -22.07 -6.25 5.11
N GLU A 77 -22.60 -5.11 4.68
CA GLU A 77 -23.62 -5.04 3.64
C GLU A 77 -23.06 -5.50 2.27
N HIS A 78 -21.78 -5.25 1.99
CA HIS A 78 -21.09 -5.83 0.82
C HIS A 78 -21.04 -7.36 0.87
N LYS A 79 -20.72 -7.95 2.03
CA LYS A 79 -20.76 -9.42 2.19
C LYS A 79 -22.17 -9.97 1.94
N ASP A 80 -23.19 -9.27 2.42
CA ASP A 80 -24.58 -9.66 2.24
C ASP A 80 -25.04 -9.58 0.77
N LEU A 81 -24.39 -8.76 -0.07
CA LEU A 81 -24.62 -8.76 -1.52
C LEU A 81 -24.22 -10.08 -2.18
N HIS A 82 -23.14 -10.75 -1.76
CA HIS A 82 -22.73 -12.05 -2.33
C HIS A 82 -23.84 -13.10 -2.24
N SER A 83 -24.58 -13.11 -1.13
CA SER A 83 -25.73 -13.99 -0.93
C SER A 83 -26.86 -13.72 -1.94
N THR A 84 -27.01 -12.46 -2.36
CA THR A 84 -28.06 -12.01 -3.29
C THR A 84 -27.65 -12.33 -4.72
N VAL A 85 -26.39 -12.09 -5.08
CA VAL A 85 -25.80 -12.50 -6.37
C VAL A 85 -25.83 -14.02 -6.55
N SER A 86 -25.53 -14.78 -5.49
CA SER A 86 -25.60 -16.25 -5.53
C SER A 86 -27.00 -16.78 -5.85
N LYS A 87 -28.06 -16.04 -5.47
CA LYS A 87 -29.45 -16.43 -5.82
C LYS A 87 -29.71 -16.27 -7.32
N VAL A 88 -29.10 -15.29 -7.97
CA VAL A 88 -29.15 -15.14 -9.44
C VAL A 88 -28.50 -16.36 -10.09
N GLY A 89 -27.29 -16.73 -9.68
CA GLY A 89 -26.61 -17.93 -10.19
C GLY A 89 -27.46 -19.19 -10.02
N LYS A 90 -28.00 -19.42 -8.82
CA LYS A 90 -28.93 -20.54 -8.58
C LYS A 90 -30.21 -20.47 -9.41
N SER A 91 -30.69 -19.27 -9.74
CA SER A 91 -31.85 -19.09 -10.61
C SER A 91 -31.50 -19.44 -12.05
N VAL A 92 -30.31 -19.08 -12.53
CA VAL A 92 -29.79 -19.50 -13.84
C VAL A 92 -29.70 -21.03 -13.90
N ASP A 93 -29.04 -21.65 -12.92
CA ASP A 93 -28.83 -23.11 -12.87
C ASP A 93 -30.15 -23.91 -12.87
N ARG A 94 -31.22 -23.34 -12.29
CA ARG A 94 -32.53 -23.99 -12.20
C ARG A 94 -33.39 -23.81 -13.45
N ASN A 95 -33.21 -22.71 -14.17
CA ASN A 95 -34.08 -22.32 -15.28
C ASN A 95 -33.47 -22.59 -16.66
N PHE A 96 -32.16 -22.85 -16.72
CA PHE A 96 -31.45 -23.15 -17.96
C PHE A 96 -30.80 -24.54 -17.91
N VAL A 97 -30.80 -25.22 -19.05
CA VAL A 97 -30.22 -26.56 -19.19
C VAL A 97 -28.69 -26.43 -19.30
N ASN A 98 -27.94 -27.18 -18.50
CA ASN A 98 -26.47 -27.21 -18.54
C ASN A 98 -25.90 -27.99 -19.74
N ASP A 99 -26.78 -28.52 -20.59
CA ASP A 99 -26.41 -29.33 -21.75
C ASP A 99 -26.26 -28.45 -22.99
N PHE A 100 -25.01 -28.14 -23.32
CA PHE A 100 -24.63 -27.36 -24.50
C PHE A 100 -24.59 -28.18 -25.79
N SER A 101 -24.93 -29.47 -25.75
CA SER A 101 -24.90 -30.36 -26.92
C SER A 101 -25.77 -29.86 -28.08
N SER A 102 -26.78 -29.03 -27.80
CA SER A 102 -27.66 -28.41 -28.81
C SER A 102 -27.17 -27.05 -29.34
N VAL A 103 -26.16 -26.43 -28.70
CA VAL A 103 -25.52 -25.17 -29.13
C VAL A 103 -24.35 -25.45 -30.07
N ILE A 104 -23.76 -26.65 -29.98
CA ILE A 104 -22.78 -27.14 -30.94
C ILE A 104 -23.55 -27.57 -32.19
N VAL A 105 -23.62 -26.69 -33.18
CA VAL A 105 -24.03 -27.11 -34.52
C VAL A 105 -22.96 -28.09 -34.99
N ASP A 106 -23.35 -29.35 -35.20
CA ASP A 106 -22.47 -30.36 -35.80
C ASP A 106 -21.94 -29.77 -37.11
N ARG A 107 -20.60 -29.73 -37.29
CA ARG A 107 -19.91 -29.04 -38.40
C ARG A 107 -19.84 -27.51 -38.33
N ALA A 108 -20.11 -26.88 -37.18
CA ALA A 108 -20.00 -25.42 -37.02
C ALA A 108 -18.64 -24.85 -37.47
N PHE A 109 -17.58 -25.62 -37.21
CA PHE A 109 -16.18 -25.29 -37.51
C PHE A 109 -15.63 -26.05 -38.71
N ASP A 110 -16.47 -26.74 -39.49
CA ASP A 110 -16.02 -27.40 -40.71
C ASP A 110 -15.67 -26.37 -41.78
N GLY A 111 -14.55 -26.62 -42.47
CA GLY A 111 -14.01 -25.75 -43.50
C GLY A 111 -12.74 -25.03 -43.05
N GLN A 112 -11.78 -24.92 -43.97
CA GLN A 112 -10.44 -24.38 -43.71
C GLN A 112 -10.49 -22.95 -43.13
N GLU A 113 -11.40 -22.10 -43.62
CA GLU A 113 -11.57 -20.71 -43.16
C GLU A 113 -12.03 -20.62 -41.70
N LYS A 114 -12.96 -21.48 -41.28
CA LYS A 114 -13.48 -21.47 -39.91
C LYS A 114 -12.53 -22.11 -38.91
N ALA A 115 -11.80 -23.14 -39.34
CA ALA A 115 -10.72 -23.72 -38.55
C ALA A 115 -9.59 -22.71 -38.32
N MET A 116 -9.27 -21.90 -39.33
CA MET A 116 -8.37 -20.76 -39.18
C MET A 116 -8.96 -19.74 -38.18
N LEU A 117 -10.21 -19.32 -38.31
CA LEU A 117 -10.78 -18.35 -37.35
C LEU A 117 -10.78 -18.86 -35.90
N LEU A 118 -11.06 -20.16 -35.70
CA LEU A 118 -11.04 -20.79 -34.38
C LEU A 118 -9.63 -20.80 -33.77
N ASN A 119 -8.63 -21.18 -34.57
CA ASN A 119 -7.24 -21.18 -34.13
C ASN A 119 -6.76 -19.76 -33.78
N GLU A 120 -7.28 -18.72 -34.45
CA GLU A 120 -6.93 -17.32 -34.21
C GLU A 120 -7.48 -16.89 -32.85
N VAL A 121 -8.75 -17.20 -32.58
CA VAL A 121 -9.40 -16.90 -31.29
C VAL A 121 -8.73 -17.64 -30.13
N VAL A 122 -8.32 -18.89 -30.34
CA VAL A 122 -7.61 -19.70 -29.33
C VAL A 122 -6.21 -19.11 -29.07
N CYS A 123 -5.48 -18.73 -30.12
CA CYS A 123 -4.19 -18.07 -30.01
C CYS A 123 -4.30 -16.73 -29.26
N GLU A 124 -5.25 -15.88 -29.65
CA GLU A 124 -5.54 -14.61 -28.95
C GLU A 124 -5.90 -14.82 -27.48
N HIS A 125 -6.62 -15.90 -27.15
CA HIS A 125 -6.95 -16.23 -25.77
C HIS A 125 -5.70 -16.51 -24.93
N PHE A 126 -4.79 -17.35 -25.43
CA PHE A 126 -3.53 -17.62 -24.73
C PHE A 126 -2.63 -16.40 -24.62
N MET A 127 -2.61 -15.55 -25.66
CA MET A 127 -1.93 -14.25 -25.59
C MET A 127 -2.54 -13.34 -24.52
N ARG A 128 -3.88 -13.26 -24.39
CA ARG A 128 -4.56 -12.49 -23.34
C ARG A 128 -4.30 -13.04 -21.93
N GLN A 129 -4.07 -14.34 -21.78
CA GLN A 129 -3.74 -14.98 -20.50
C GLN A 129 -2.24 -14.89 -20.16
N GLY A 130 -1.41 -14.36 -21.05
CA GLY A 130 0.05 -14.26 -20.85
C GLY A 130 0.80 -15.58 -21.08
N MET A 131 0.15 -16.59 -21.67
CA MET A 131 0.76 -17.88 -22.04
C MET A 131 1.36 -17.80 -23.44
N LEU A 132 2.42 -17.00 -23.57
CA LEU A 132 3.03 -16.64 -24.86
C LEU A 132 3.74 -17.81 -25.53
N ASP A 133 4.32 -18.73 -24.75
CA ASP A 133 4.97 -19.96 -25.21
C ASP A 133 4.00 -20.90 -25.96
N VAL A 134 2.79 -21.05 -25.42
CA VAL A 134 1.72 -21.84 -26.04
C VAL A 134 1.16 -21.12 -27.26
N ALA A 135 1.00 -19.79 -27.18
CA ALA A 135 0.55 -19.00 -28.32
C ALA A 135 1.55 -19.05 -29.49
N ASP A 136 2.84 -18.93 -29.22
CA ASP A 136 3.91 -19.01 -30.21
C ASP A 136 3.94 -20.38 -30.89
N SER A 137 3.79 -21.45 -30.11
CA SER A 137 3.71 -22.82 -30.65
C SER A 137 2.51 -23.01 -31.60
N ILE A 138 1.39 -22.31 -31.36
CA ILE A 138 0.21 -22.35 -32.24
C ILE A 138 0.47 -21.52 -33.50
N VAL A 139 1.13 -20.36 -33.39
CA VAL A 139 1.48 -19.50 -34.54
C VAL A 139 2.48 -20.19 -35.47
N GLU A 140 3.48 -20.90 -34.93
CA GLU A 140 4.48 -21.62 -35.72
C GLU A 140 3.87 -22.72 -36.60
N VAL A 141 2.80 -23.37 -36.13
CA VAL A 141 2.11 -24.43 -36.89
C VAL A 141 1.15 -23.83 -37.93
N PHE A 142 0.63 -22.62 -37.69
CA PHE A 142 -0.34 -21.95 -38.54
C PHE A 142 0.20 -20.60 -39.03
N ILE A 143 1.25 -20.68 -39.87
CA ILE A 143 2.08 -19.56 -40.38
C ILE A 143 1.28 -18.42 -41.05
N ASP A 144 0.05 -18.70 -41.52
CA ASP A 144 -0.80 -17.70 -42.19
C ASP A 144 -1.66 -16.84 -41.23
N MET A 145 -1.47 -16.94 -39.91
CA MET A 145 -2.31 -16.27 -38.89
C MET A 145 -1.99 -14.83 -38.52
N LEU A 146 -0.95 -14.23 -39.09
CA LEU A 146 -0.50 -12.89 -38.67
C LEU A 146 -1.39 -11.78 -39.24
N SER A 147 -2.56 -11.63 -38.63
CA SER A 147 -3.44 -10.46 -38.73
C SER A 147 -2.79 -9.25 -38.03
N LEU A 148 -3.08 -8.05 -38.55
CA LEU A 148 -2.62 -6.76 -38.00
C LEU A 148 -2.98 -6.58 -36.50
N LYS A 149 -3.98 -7.32 -36.01
CA LYS A 149 -4.41 -7.34 -34.60
C LYS A 149 -3.45 -8.12 -33.69
N THR A 150 -2.87 -9.22 -34.17
CA THR A 150 -1.85 -10.00 -33.45
C THR A 150 -0.58 -9.18 -33.26
N ILE A 151 -0.21 -8.40 -34.29
CA ILE A 151 0.86 -7.40 -34.22
C ILE A 151 0.50 -6.30 -33.21
N PHE A 152 -0.76 -5.85 -33.16
CA PHE A 152 -1.21 -4.86 -32.18
C PHE A 152 -1.12 -5.38 -30.73
N PHE A 153 -1.42 -6.65 -30.44
CA PHE A 153 -1.26 -7.21 -29.09
C PHE A 153 0.20 -7.38 -28.68
N LEU A 154 1.07 -7.82 -29.61
CA LEU A 154 2.52 -7.88 -29.38
C LEU A 154 3.11 -6.49 -29.14
N VAL A 155 2.73 -5.51 -29.97
CA VAL A 155 3.14 -4.10 -29.82
C VAL A 155 2.53 -3.45 -28.58
N ALA A 156 1.28 -3.76 -28.23
CA ALA A 156 0.66 -3.28 -27.00
C ALA A 156 1.31 -3.87 -25.76
N GLY A 157 1.77 -5.13 -25.77
CA GLY A 157 2.58 -5.72 -24.70
C GLY A 157 3.96 -5.07 -24.59
N LEU A 158 4.65 -4.90 -25.73
CA LEU A 158 5.94 -4.18 -25.84
C LEU A 158 5.86 -2.69 -25.53
N ILE A 159 4.69 -2.07 -25.63
CA ILE A 159 4.44 -0.68 -25.22
C ILE A 159 3.98 -0.64 -23.76
N LEU A 160 3.11 -1.55 -23.31
CA LEU A 160 2.61 -1.55 -21.93
C LEU A 160 3.73 -1.73 -20.91
N GLU A 161 4.72 -2.59 -21.14
CA GLU A 161 5.85 -2.75 -20.23
C GLU A 161 6.64 -1.44 -20.02
N PRO A 162 7.13 -0.77 -21.09
CA PRO A 162 7.80 0.52 -20.95
C PRO A 162 6.85 1.65 -20.55
N LEU A 163 5.54 1.57 -20.83
CA LEU A 163 4.57 2.57 -20.40
C LEU A 163 4.19 2.38 -18.93
N ILE A 164 4.15 1.15 -18.41
CA ILE A 164 4.06 0.85 -16.97
C ILE A 164 5.33 1.30 -16.27
N LEU A 165 6.52 1.02 -16.82
CA LEU A 165 7.80 1.53 -16.30
C LEU A 165 7.87 3.05 -16.36
N PHE A 166 7.38 3.67 -17.43
CA PHE A 166 7.34 5.13 -17.61
C PHE A 166 6.29 5.79 -16.71
N LEU A 167 5.12 5.19 -16.52
CA LEU A 167 4.11 5.66 -15.59
C LEU A 167 4.56 5.46 -14.13
N LEU A 168 5.23 4.35 -13.81
CA LEU A 168 5.92 4.14 -12.54
C LEU A 168 7.00 5.23 -12.33
N TYR A 169 7.79 5.55 -13.35
CA TYR A 169 8.83 6.58 -13.28
C TYR A 169 8.29 8.02 -13.21
N LYS A 170 7.17 8.30 -13.90
CA LYS A 170 6.58 9.64 -14.04
C LYS A 170 5.58 9.99 -12.93
N TYR A 171 4.86 9.00 -12.38
CA TYR A 171 3.79 9.21 -11.39
C TYR A 171 4.08 8.66 -9.99
N LEU A 172 5.16 7.89 -9.78
CA LEU A 172 5.76 7.83 -8.44
C LEU A 172 6.68 9.04 -8.26
N PRO A 173 6.53 9.84 -7.20
CA PRO A 173 7.44 10.93 -6.92
C PRO A 173 8.74 10.34 -6.35
N TRP A 174 9.60 9.82 -7.22
CA TRP A 174 11.02 9.74 -6.92
C TRP A 174 11.54 11.17 -6.89
N ARG A 175 11.53 11.72 -5.68
CA ARG A 175 12.14 12.99 -5.31
C ARG A 175 13.57 13.03 -5.86
N SER A 176 13.76 13.87 -6.89
CA SER A 176 15.05 14.40 -7.29
C SER A 176 15.77 14.95 -6.05
N GLY A 177 16.78 14.22 -5.60
CA GLY A 177 17.85 14.69 -4.72
C GLY A 177 19.13 14.23 -5.37
N GLY A 178 19.78 15.15 -6.07
CA GLY A 178 20.72 14.86 -7.16
C GLY A 178 22.11 14.39 -6.73
N HIS A 179 22.83 13.90 -7.72
CA HIS A 179 24.27 14.10 -7.82
C HIS A 179 24.61 14.46 -9.28
N GLN A 180 24.94 15.74 -9.45
CA GLN A 180 25.85 16.18 -10.51
C GLN A 180 27.13 15.37 -10.40
N SER A 181 27.55 14.75 -11.49
CA SER A 181 28.94 14.35 -11.69
C SER A 181 29.56 15.35 -12.67
N HIS A 182 30.55 16.04 -12.13
CA HIS A 182 31.57 16.82 -12.80
C HIS A 182 32.34 15.96 -13.82
N ASP A 183 32.46 16.44 -15.06
CA ASP A 183 33.73 16.80 -15.71
C ASP A 183 33.71 16.53 -17.23
N ALA A 184 33.74 17.62 -18.02
CA ALA A 184 34.53 17.72 -19.24
C ALA A 184 34.67 19.21 -19.61
N ASN A 185 35.83 19.75 -19.28
CA ASN A 185 36.38 21.02 -19.73
C ASN A 185 36.62 20.97 -21.25
N VAL A 186 36.14 21.93 -22.05
CA VAL A 186 36.90 22.58 -23.15
C VAL A 186 36.33 23.98 -23.41
N SER A 187 37.27 24.93 -23.46
CA SER A 187 37.31 26.33 -23.88
C SER A 187 36.44 26.74 -25.09
N ASP A 188 35.81 27.92 -25.05
CA ASP A 188 36.31 29.16 -25.71
C ASP A 188 35.32 30.34 -25.60
N ALA A 189 35.89 31.53 -25.53
CA ALA A 189 35.31 32.84 -25.20
C ALA A 189 34.57 33.54 -26.38
N PRO A 190 34.34 34.88 -26.38
CA PRO A 190 33.48 35.69 -25.51
C PRO A 190 32.46 36.52 -26.34
N SER A 191 31.50 37.22 -25.68
CA SER A 191 31.22 38.66 -25.86
C SER A 191 29.74 39.08 -25.68
N ALA A 192 29.59 40.35 -25.24
CA ALA A 192 28.44 41.25 -25.32
C ALA A 192 27.34 41.18 -24.21
N GLN A 193 27.50 42.06 -23.22
CA GLN A 193 26.41 42.69 -22.49
C GLN A 193 25.58 43.60 -23.42
N PRO A 194 24.33 43.94 -23.05
CA PRO A 194 24.14 45.25 -22.42
C PRO A 194 23.22 45.28 -21.20
N GLN A 195 23.67 46.05 -20.20
CA GLN A 195 22.94 46.97 -19.31
C GLN A 195 21.55 47.41 -19.84
N VAL A 196 20.45 47.63 -19.10
CA VAL A 196 20.19 48.11 -17.73
C VAL A 196 18.67 48.05 -17.48
N LEU A 197 18.20 47.69 -16.28
CA LEU A 197 17.23 48.44 -15.45
C LEU A 197 16.83 47.63 -14.21
N GLY A 198 17.02 48.24 -13.05
CA GLY A 198 17.04 47.58 -11.75
C GLY A 198 15.68 47.16 -11.21
N VAL A 199 15.68 46.02 -10.53
CA VAL A 199 14.73 45.67 -9.47
C VAL A 199 15.54 45.02 -8.37
N GLN A 200 15.49 45.59 -7.16
CA GLN A 200 16.13 45.03 -5.96
C GLN A 200 15.57 43.64 -5.68
N HIS A 201 16.41 42.60 -5.78
CA HIS A 201 16.10 41.27 -5.25
C HIS A 201 16.63 41.18 -3.81
N GLN A 202 15.70 41.28 -2.86
CA GLN A 202 15.89 40.79 -1.50
C GLN A 202 16.01 39.26 -1.52
N ASN A 203 17.03 38.77 -0.81
CA ASN A 203 17.25 37.39 -0.43
C ASN A 203 15.94 36.68 -0.03
N ARG A 204 15.46 35.73 -0.83
CA ARG A 204 14.54 34.70 -0.36
C ARG A 204 15.32 33.66 0.42
N GLY A 205 15.39 33.89 1.73
CA GLY A 205 15.71 32.87 2.70
C GLY A 205 14.79 31.66 2.54
N ASN A 206 15.37 30.49 2.74
CA ASN A 206 14.75 29.18 2.75
C ASN A 206 13.66 29.16 3.85
N THR A 207 12.41 29.41 3.50
CA THR A 207 11.29 29.32 4.45
C THR A 207 10.98 27.85 4.72
N PRO A 208 10.93 27.42 6.00
CA PRO A 208 10.49 26.07 6.33
C PRO A 208 9.04 25.92 5.87
N ARG A 209 8.75 24.82 5.19
CA ARG A 209 7.41 24.48 4.71
C ARG A 209 6.46 24.46 5.92
N LYS A 210 5.50 25.40 5.98
CA LYS A 210 4.49 25.48 7.05
C LYS A 210 3.81 24.11 7.21
N MET A 211 3.88 23.55 8.42
CA MET A 211 3.15 22.34 8.82
C MET A 211 1.65 22.68 8.92
N ASN A 212 0.79 21.82 8.38
CA ASN A 212 -0.66 21.98 8.52
C ASN A 212 -1.10 21.47 9.90
N ILE A 213 -2.27 21.89 10.40
CA ILE A 213 -2.77 21.46 11.73
C ILE A 213 -2.99 19.94 11.84
N LEU A 214 -3.23 19.23 10.74
CA LEU A 214 -3.21 17.76 10.74
C LEU A 214 -1.82 17.20 11.08
N ASP A 215 -0.75 17.88 10.64
CA ASP A 215 0.62 17.57 11.07
C ASP A 215 0.78 17.87 12.56
N GLN A 216 0.19 18.96 13.08
CA GLN A 216 0.19 19.32 14.51
C GLN A 216 -0.59 18.34 15.41
N ILE A 217 -1.73 17.81 14.94
CA ILE A 217 -2.55 16.81 15.64
C ILE A 217 -1.87 15.45 15.64
N CYS A 218 -1.24 15.08 14.53
CA CYS A 218 -0.43 13.88 14.46
C CYS A 218 0.85 14.02 15.30
N SER A 219 1.42 15.22 15.39
CA SER A 219 2.60 15.56 16.19
C SER A 219 2.29 16.02 17.63
N GLY A 220 1.15 15.65 18.21
CA GLY A 220 0.92 15.87 19.65
C GLY A 220 2.09 15.32 20.47
N ASN A 221 2.45 15.98 21.58
CA ASN A 221 3.65 15.66 22.37
C ASN A 221 3.77 14.15 22.61
N LEU A 222 4.75 13.53 21.95
CA LEU A 222 5.07 12.13 22.13
C LEU A 222 5.66 11.94 23.51
N GLU A 223 5.21 10.91 24.22
CA GLU A 223 5.79 10.55 25.50
C GLU A 223 7.21 10.01 25.29
N GLU A 224 8.17 10.44 26.12
CA GLU A 224 9.53 9.90 26.22
C GLU A 224 9.49 8.44 26.70
N SER A 225 9.06 7.56 25.80
CA SER A 225 8.76 6.16 26.04
C SER A 225 8.91 5.37 24.76
N VAL A 226 8.91 4.05 24.91
CA VAL A 226 9.10 3.08 23.83
C VAL A 226 7.87 2.20 23.70
N CYS A 227 7.29 2.13 22.50
CA CYS A 227 6.23 1.18 22.16
C CYS A 227 6.85 -0.09 21.56
N ILE A 228 6.47 -1.26 22.09
CA ILE A 228 6.84 -2.58 21.55
C ILE A 228 5.63 -3.12 20.82
N LEU A 229 5.57 -2.89 19.51
CA LEU A 229 4.42 -3.25 18.69
C LEU A 229 4.58 -4.66 18.12
N SER A 230 3.64 -5.54 18.46
CA SER A 230 3.58 -6.94 18.01
C SER A 230 2.28 -7.20 17.26
N PHE A 231 2.31 -8.13 16.29
CA PHE A 231 1.11 -8.55 15.54
C PHE A 231 0.50 -9.85 16.07
N TYR A 232 1.27 -10.63 16.83
CA TYR A 232 0.84 -11.91 17.39
C TYR A 232 1.11 -11.97 18.90
N GLU A 233 0.13 -12.46 19.66
CA GLU A 233 0.22 -12.58 21.12
C GLU A 233 1.36 -13.53 21.54
N VAL A 234 1.48 -14.66 20.82
CA VAL A 234 2.47 -15.71 21.06
C VAL A 234 3.93 -15.25 20.95
N THR A 235 4.21 -14.12 20.28
CA THR A 235 5.57 -13.60 20.10
C THR A 235 5.85 -12.32 20.89
N GLN A 236 4.83 -11.78 21.59
CA GLN A 236 4.97 -10.53 22.35
C GLN A 236 6.02 -10.62 23.46
N ASP A 237 6.09 -11.74 24.17
CA ASP A 237 7.11 -11.97 25.21
C ASP A 237 8.52 -12.01 24.63
N LEU A 238 8.69 -12.60 23.45
CA LEU A 238 9.96 -12.62 22.74
C LEU A 238 10.39 -11.20 22.36
N HIS A 239 9.49 -10.42 21.76
CA HIS A 239 9.75 -9.03 21.38
C HIS A 239 10.13 -8.17 22.58
N ARG A 240 9.41 -8.34 23.70
CA ARG A 240 9.72 -7.68 24.96
C ARG A 240 11.11 -8.03 25.46
N LYS A 241 11.47 -9.31 25.47
CA LYS A 241 12.80 -9.79 25.89
C LYS A 241 13.90 -9.23 25.00
N ILE A 242 13.73 -9.27 23.68
CA ILE A 242 14.67 -8.73 22.68
C ILE A 242 14.96 -7.27 22.99
N LEU A 243 13.93 -6.42 23.09
CA LEU A 243 14.13 -4.99 23.29
C LEU A 243 14.64 -4.64 24.69
N THR A 244 14.14 -5.32 25.73
CA THR A 244 14.61 -5.12 27.10
C THR A 244 16.11 -5.43 27.22
N SER A 245 16.61 -6.43 26.48
CA SER A 245 18.04 -6.77 26.45
C SER A 245 18.92 -5.66 25.85
N ALA A 246 18.36 -4.84 24.95
CA ALA A 246 19.05 -3.69 24.39
C ALA A 246 18.99 -2.50 25.34
N LEU A 247 17.82 -2.12 25.84
CA LEU A 247 17.64 -0.84 26.53
C LEU A 247 17.98 -0.85 28.03
N GLN A 248 18.08 -2.03 28.68
CA GLN A 248 18.20 -2.18 30.14
C GLN A 248 16.99 -1.55 30.88
N GLN A 249 16.44 -2.23 31.89
CA GLN A 249 15.09 -1.92 32.41
C GLN A 249 14.89 -0.52 33.05
N LYS A 250 15.94 0.29 33.24
CA LYS A 250 15.88 1.50 34.07
C LYS A 250 15.83 2.83 33.30
N ASP A 251 16.06 2.85 32.00
CA ASP A 251 16.36 4.12 31.33
C ASP A 251 15.16 4.78 30.63
N ILE A 252 14.15 4.02 30.16
CA ILE A 252 12.95 4.56 29.49
C ILE A 252 11.73 3.63 29.71
N PRO A 253 10.50 4.17 29.92
CA PRO A 253 9.27 3.38 30.01
C PRO A 253 8.97 2.60 28.72
N MET A 254 8.68 1.31 28.85
CA MET A 254 8.34 0.43 27.72
C MET A 254 6.88 0.00 27.78
N LYS A 255 6.13 0.24 26.71
CA LYS A 255 4.70 -0.08 26.57
C LYS A 255 4.53 -1.19 25.53
N PRO A 256 4.30 -2.46 25.93
CA PRO A 256 3.94 -3.50 24.98
C PRO A 256 2.55 -3.21 24.39
N PHE A 257 2.42 -3.41 23.08
CA PHE A 257 1.18 -3.20 22.35
C PHE A 257 0.96 -4.34 21.36
N LEU A 258 -0.19 -5.00 21.43
CA LEU A 258 -0.59 -6.06 20.52
C LEU A 258 -1.64 -5.50 19.57
N LEU A 259 -1.35 -5.53 18.27
CA LEU A 259 -2.28 -5.04 17.25
C LEU A 259 -3.23 -6.17 16.81
N GLN A 260 -4.37 -6.31 17.50
CA GLN A 260 -5.34 -7.37 17.20
C GLN A 260 -6.03 -7.18 15.84
N VAL A 261 -6.57 -8.26 15.26
CA VAL A 261 -7.31 -8.23 13.97
C VAL A 261 -8.60 -7.40 14.09
N ALA A 262 -9.18 -7.33 15.28
CA ALA A 262 -10.38 -6.55 15.58
C ALA A 262 -10.11 -5.10 16.01
N ASP A 263 -8.83 -4.68 16.08
CA ASP A 263 -8.44 -3.30 16.35
C ASP A 263 -8.09 -2.59 15.03
N PRO A 264 -9.02 -1.80 14.45
CA PRO A 264 -8.78 -1.14 13.17
C PRO A 264 -7.99 0.17 13.29
N ASP A 265 -7.68 0.64 14.50
CA ASP A 265 -7.27 2.03 14.66
C ASP A 265 -5.80 2.13 15.02
N ALA A 266 -4.98 2.60 14.08
CA ALA A 266 -3.63 3.06 14.40
C ALA A 266 -3.60 4.16 15.49
N LEU A 267 -4.77 4.74 15.82
CA LEU A 267 -4.98 5.67 16.92
C LEU A 267 -4.92 5.04 18.32
N SER A 268 -5.07 3.72 18.45
CA SER A 268 -4.92 3.03 19.75
C SER A 268 -3.46 2.72 20.08
N ILE A 269 -2.55 2.90 19.11
CA ILE A 269 -1.11 2.74 19.33
C ILE A 269 -0.66 3.81 20.34
N PRO A 270 0.05 3.43 21.41
CA PRO A 270 0.58 4.38 22.38
C PRO A 270 1.44 5.45 21.70
N ARG A 271 1.22 6.72 22.08
CA ARG A 271 1.98 7.88 21.59
C ARG A 271 3.38 7.95 22.19
N CYS A 272 4.22 7.02 21.77
CA CYS A 272 5.61 6.90 22.19
C CYS A 272 6.55 7.59 21.20
N ARG A 273 7.60 8.25 21.71
CA ARG A 273 8.66 8.84 20.88
C ARG A 273 9.34 7.79 19.99
N PHE A 274 9.53 6.58 20.51
CA PHE A 274 10.11 5.46 19.76
C PHE A 274 9.09 4.34 19.62
N VAL A 275 8.94 3.79 18.41
CA VAL A 275 8.06 2.65 18.14
C VAL A 275 8.87 1.54 17.46
N PHE A 276 8.95 0.39 18.11
CA PHE A 276 9.60 -0.79 17.56
C PHE A 276 8.55 -1.77 17.06
N VAL A 277 8.41 -1.84 15.74
CA VAL A 277 7.49 -2.74 15.03
C VAL A 277 8.20 -4.07 14.80
N PHE A 278 7.78 -5.09 15.52
CA PHE A 278 8.31 -6.44 15.40
C PHE A 278 7.52 -7.24 14.36
N VAL A 279 8.23 -7.82 13.40
CA VAL A 279 7.66 -8.69 12.38
C VAL A 279 8.29 -10.07 12.50
N ASP A 280 7.44 -11.08 12.74
CA ASP A 280 7.88 -12.46 12.87
C ASP A 280 8.28 -13.10 11.55
N PHE A 281 9.24 -14.04 11.63
CA PHE A 281 9.66 -14.88 10.52
C PHE A 281 8.47 -15.53 9.81
N ASN A 282 8.59 -15.66 8.49
CA ASN A 282 7.66 -16.38 7.65
C ASN A 282 8.40 -16.94 6.44
N GLU A 283 7.88 -18.04 5.88
CA GLU A 283 8.52 -18.77 4.78
C GLU A 283 8.70 -17.94 3.50
N ARG A 284 7.89 -16.89 3.34
CA ARG A 284 7.94 -16.00 2.18
C ARG A 284 8.91 -14.83 2.35
N ASN A 285 9.61 -14.73 3.50
CA ASN A 285 10.50 -13.62 3.86
C ASN A 285 9.86 -12.22 3.71
N VAL A 286 8.54 -12.15 3.94
CA VAL A 286 7.75 -10.93 3.86
C VAL A 286 7.87 -10.15 5.16
N ILE A 287 8.58 -9.02 5.10
CA ILE A 287 8.75 -8.13 6.26
C ILE A 287 7.60 -7.11 6.28
N LEU A 288 7.45 -6.36 5.21
CA LEU A 288 6.34 -5.43 4.97
C LEU A 288 5.68 -5.80 3.65
N GLU A 289 4.35 -5.68 3.58
CA GLU A 289 3.60 -6.14 2.43
C GLU A 289 3.77 -5.24 1.19
N ASN A 290 4.12 -5.83 0.05
CA ASN A 290 4.23 -5.08 -1.20
C ASN A 290 2.83 -4.71 -1.73
N PRO A 291 2.56 -3.42 -2.04
CA PRO A 291 1.27 -3.01 -2.58
C PRO A 291 0.92 -3.77 -3.86
N GLY A 292 -0.20 -4.50 -3.85
CA GLY A 292 -0.71 -5.24 -5.01
C GLY A 292 -0.11 -6.63 -5.25
N GLN A 293 0.91 -7.05 -4.48
CA GLN A 293 1.46 -8.42 -4.56
C GLN A 293 0.96 -9.33 -3.43
N GLU A 294 0.62 -8.76 -2.28
CA GLU A 294 0.25 -9.50 -1.08
C GLU A 294 -1.12 -9.06 -0.55
N LEU A 295 -1.88 -10.00 0.02
CA LEU A 295 -3.22 -9.75 0.53
C LEU A 295 -3.14 -9.11 1.94
N GLY A 296 -3.46 -7.83 2.01
CA GLY A 296 -3.43 -7.03 3.24
C GLY A 296 -2.20 -6.11 3.31
N ASP A 297 -2.35 -4.96 3.96
CA ASP A 297 -1.30 -3.93 4.10
C ASP A 297 -1.08 -3.53 5.57
N LYS A 298 -1.50 -4.40 6.50
CA LYS A 298 -1.60 -4.07 7.92
C LYS A 298 -0.27 -3.60 8.51
N LYS A 299 0.87 -4.23 8.18
CA LYS A 299 2.17 -3.80 8.71
C LYS A 299 2.60 -2.47 8.09
N VAL A 300 2.43 -2.32 6.77
CA VAL A 300 2.75 -1.07 6.05
C VAL A 300 1.92 0.11 6.59
N VAL A 301 0.60 -0.07 6.73
CA VAL A 301 -0.31 0.94 7.28
C VAL A 301 0.08 1.31 8.70
N THR A 302 0.40 0.32 9.53
CA THR A 302 0.84 0.54 10.92
C THR A 302 2.12 1.37 10.98
N VAL A 303 3.14 1.00 10.21
CA VAL A 303 4.41 1.74 10.16
C VAL A 303 4.19 3.18 9.69
N LYS A 304 3.43 3.37 8.60
CA LYS A 304 3.11 4.70 8.06
C LYS A 304 2.33 5.55 9.06
N ALA A 305 1.38 4.95 9.78
CA ALA A 305 0.62 5.66 10.79
C ALA A 305 1.52 6.11 11.95
N CYS A 306 2.41 5.26 12.45
CA CYS A 306 3.39 5.64 13.47
C CYS A 306 4.32 6.76 13.02
N GLN A 307 4.81 6.71 11.76
CA GLN A 307 5.62 7.80 11.20
C GLN A 307 4.84 9.11 11.09
N LYS A 308 3.56 9.05 10.67
CA LYS A 308 2.68 10.23 10.61
C LYS A 308 2.44 10.81 11.99
N MET A 309 2.34 9.99 13.04
CA MET A 309 2.29 10.44 14.43
C MET A 309 3.60 11.08 14.93
N GLY A 310 4.63 11.20 14.09
CA GLY A 310 5.91 11.80 14.44
C GLY A 310 6.87 10.88 15.20
N ALA A 311 6.51 9.62 15.42
CA ALA A 311 7.36 8.68 16.14
C ALA A 311 8.59 8.26 15.31
N ASP A 312 9.70 7.99 16.00
CA ASP A 312 10.88 7.36 15.39
C ASP A 312 10.66 5.85 15.34
N VAL A 313 10.34 5.35 14.14
CA VAL A 313 9.87 3.97 13.92
C VAL A 313 11.02 3.07 13.50
N PHE A 314 11.18 1.95 14.21
CA PHE A 314 12.07 0.85 13.86
C PHE A 314 11.24 -0.35 13.37
N VAL A 315 11.74 -1.04 12.34
CA VAL A 315 11.18 -2.32 11.88
C VAL A 315 12.20 -3.41 12.15
N ILE A 316 11.80 -4.41 12.93
CA ILE A 316 12.67 -5.52 13.34
C ILE A 316 12.06 -6.83 12.84
N TYR A 317 12.77 -7.51 11.94
CA TYR A 317 12.43 -8.87 11.53
C TYR A 317 13.04 -9.89 12.49
N THR A 318 12.23 -10.72 13.14
CA THR A 318 12.66 -11.68 14.17
C THR A 318 12.69 -13.12 13.67
N ARG A 319 13.43 -13.98 14.37
CA ARG A 319 13.63 -15.41 14.06
C ARG A 319 14.26 -15.66 12.68
N ASP A 320 14.96 -14.68 12.14
CA ASP A 320 15.83 -14.88 10.99
C ASP A 320 17.11 -15.59 11.44
N ARG A 321 17.26 -16.87 11.08
CA ARG A 321 18.38 -17.71 11.53
C ARG A 321 19.72 -17.15 11.07
N ASP A 322 19.78 -16.60 9.87
CA ASP A 322 20.98 -16.04 9.27
C ASP A 322 21.41 -14.73 9.95
N SER A 323 20.48 -14.08 10.67
CA SER A 323 20.80 -12.94 11.53
C SER A 323 21.53 -13.32 12.83
N SER A 324 21.74 -14.61 13.12
CA SER A 324 22.55 -15.05 14.28
C SER A 324 24.03 -14.71 14.13
N HIS A 325 24.51 -14.60 12.88
CA HIS A 325 25.92 -14.35 12.54
C HIS A 325 26.07 -13.05 11.73
N LEU A 326 25.35 -12.01 12.12
CA LEU A 326 25.56 -10.69 11.54
C LEU A 326 27.00 -10.25 11.77
N GLY A 327 27.74 -10.07 10.68
CA GLY A 327 29.10 -9.52 10.73
C GLY A 327 29.12 -8.14 11.39
N ASP A 328 30.28 -7.76 11.92
CA ASP A 328 30.46 -6.51 12.66
C ASP A 328 29.95 -5.29 11.88
N GLY A 329 29.19 -4.44 12.55
CA GLY A 329 28.65 -3.21 11.97
C GLY A 329 27.37 -3.37 11.15
N LYS A 330 26.82 -4.58 11.01
CA LYS A 330 25.56 -4.80 10.27
C LYS A 330 24.34 -4.75 11.19
N LEU A 331 23.26 -4.13 10.68
CA LEU A 331 21.97 -4.04 11.37
C LEU A 331 20.96 -5.09 10.91
N TYR A 332 21.13 -5.65 9.72
CA TYR A 332 20.23 -6.64 9.14
C TYR A 332 21.00 -7.60 8.21
N ASN A 333 20.36 -8.74 7.90
CA ASN A 333 20.86 -9.76 6.99
C ASN A 333 20.73 -9.27 5.54
N LYS A 334 21.84 -9.23 4.81
CA LYS A 334 21.89 -8.72 3.43
C LYS A 334 21.13 -9.60 2.43
N ASP A 335 20.92 -10.86 2.76
CA ASP A 335 20.19 -11.81 1.89
C ASP A 335 18.68 -11.54 1.88
N LEU A 336 18.18 -10.79 2.87
CA LEU A 336 16.80 -10.31 2.93
C LEU A 336 16.61 -9.14 1.94
N SER A 337 16.32 -9.48 0.69
CA SER A 337 16.11 -8.50 -0.39
C SER A 337 15.05 -7.43 -0.08
N ALA A 338 14.09 -7.73 0.82
CA ALA A 338 13.07 -6.78 1.29
C ALA A 338 13.68 -5.47 1.81
N PHE A 339 14.82 -5.50 2.52
CA PHE A 339 15.48 -4.28 3.03
C PHE A 339 16.02 -3.36 1.91
N THR A 340 16.18 -3.88 0.69
CA THR A 340 16.70 -3.13 -0.46
C THR A 340 15.64 -2.82 -1.52
N LYS A 341 14.63 -3.70 -1.67
CA LYS A 341 13.61 -3.62 -2.71
C LYS A 341 12.32 -2.95 -2.25
N HIS A 342 11.91 -3.11 -0.99
CA HIS A 342 10.66 -2.53 -0.50
C HIS A 342 10.86 -1.06 -0.16
N ASP A 343 10.11 -0.14 -0.77
CA ASP A 343 10.31 1.31 -0.66
C ASP A 343 10.35 1.82 0.80
N LEU A 344 9.34 1.49 1.60
CA LEU A 344 9.26 1.92 3.00
C LEU A 344 10.40 1.35 3.85
N LEU A 345 10.70 0.06 3.70
CA LEU A 345 11.76 -0.59 4.45
C LEU A 345 13.14 -0.06 4.04
N LYS A 346 13.34 0.24 2.75
CA LYS A 346 14.54 0.88 2.22
C LYS A 346 14.74 2.27 2.82
N GLU A 347 13.69 3.08 2.93
CA GLU A 347 13.75 4.40 3.58
C GLU A 347 14.14 4.29 5.06
N LEU A 348 13.51 3.37 5.80
CA LEU A 348 13.83 3.10 7.20
C LEU A 348 15.27 2.59 7.35
N THR A 349 15.72 1.73 6.45
CA THR A 349 17.08 1.18 6.45
C THR A 349 18.11 2.25 6.17
N ALA A 350 17.85 3.18 5.25
CA ALA A 350 18.70 4.34 5.00
C ALA A 350 18.83 5.24 6.25
N LYS A 351 17.80 5.28 7.10
CA LYS A 351 17.81 5.95 8.41
C LYS A 351 18.37 5.06 9.53
N ASN A 352 18.93 3.88 9.24
CA ASN A 352 19.39 2.89 10.20
C ASN A 352 18.30 2.43 11.19
N ARG A 353 17.06 2.28 10.70
CA ARG A 353 15.87 1.84 11.44
C ARG A 353 15.32 0.48 11.02
N GLY A 354 15.88 -0.12 9.96
CA GLY A 354 15.59 -1.50 9.57
C GLY A 354 16.60 -2.46 10.20
N LEU A 355 16.11 -3.46 10.94
CA LEU A 355 16.94 -4.48 11.60
C LEU A 355 16.39 -5.88 11.35
N SER A 356 17.26 -6.88 11.38
CA SER A 356 16.87 -8.29 11.50
C SER A 356 17.64 -8.98 12.62
N VAL A 357 16.99 -9.92 13.29
CA VAL A 357 17.51 -10.67 14.43
C VAL A 357 16.99 -12.10 14.40
N ASN A 358 17.73 -13.02 15.01
CA ASN A 358 17.18 -14.33 15.35
C ASN A 358 16.35 -14.22 16.64
N GLU A 359 16.99 -14.40 17.80
CA GLU A 359 16.34 -14.33 19.12
C GLU A 359 16.81 -13.17 19.98
N THR A 360 17.96 -12.55 19.65
CA THR A 360 18.54 -11.44 20.41
C THR A 360 19.28 -10.48 19.49
N PHE A 361 19.44 -9.23 19.92
CA PHE A 361 20.28 -8.26 19.23
C PHE A 361 21.76 -8.59 19.38
N SER A 362 22.53 -8.39 18.31
CA SER A 362 24.00 -8.38 18.35
C SER A 362 24.52 -7.24 19.25
N PRO A 363 25.76 -7.33 19.78
CA PRO A 363 26.36 -6.25 20.57
C PRO A 363 26.35 -4.91 19.84
N TYR A 364 26.59 -4.92 18.52
CA TYR A 364 26.54 -3.73 17.68
C TYR A 364 25.12 -3.14 17.61
N GLN A 365 24.10 -3.97 17.35
CA GLN A 365 22.70 -3.53 17.33
C GLN A 365 22.26 -2.95 18.68
N LYS A 366 22.66 -3.57 19.81
CA LYS A 366 22.38 -3.04 21.16
C LYS A 366 22.99 -1.65 21.36
N SER A 367 24.26 -1.48 20.99
CA SER A 367 24.94 -0.18 21.07
C SER A 367 24.26 0.88 20.20
N HIS A 368 23.89 0.52 18.97
CA HIS A 368 23.18 1.39 18.02
C HIS A 368 21.83 1.85 18.57
N ILE A 369 21.00 0.93 19.06
CA ILE A 369 19.68 1.23 19.64
C ILE A 369 19.83 2.15 20.86
N ARG A 370 20.74 1.83 21.80
CA ARG A 370 21.00 2.68 22.96
C ARG A 370 21.43 4.09 22.56
N LYS A 371 22.33 4.21 21.59
CA LYS A 371 22.83 5.50 21.11
C LYS A 371 21.71 6.38 20.55
N ILE A 372 20.66 5.79 19.99
CA ILE A 372 19.52 6.56 19.44
C ILE A 372 18.49 6.87 20.53
N VAL A 373 18.11 5.86 21.30
CA VAL A 373 16.99 5.95 22.25
C VAL A 373 17.38 6.68 23.53
N LEU A 374 18.63 6.51 24.00
CA LEU A 374 19.13 7.06 25.26
C LEU A 374 19.95 8.34 25.08
N LYS A 375 20.01 8.89 23.86
CA LYS A 375 20.69 10.17 23.62
C LYS A 375 19.89 11.28 24.30
N LYS A 376 20.38 11.72 25.46
CA LYS A 376 20.04 13.02 26.04
C LYS A 376 20.64 14.14 25.20
#